data_AF-A0A969XGF4-F1
#
_entry.id   AF-A0A969XGF4-F1
#
_cell.length_a   1.000
_cell.length_b   1.000
_cell.length_c   1.000
_cell.angle_alpha   90.00
_cell.angle_beta   90.00
_cell.angle_gamma   90.00
#
_symmetry.space_group_name_H-M   'P 1'
#
loop_
_entity.id
_entity.type
_entity.pdbx_description
1 polymer ?
#
loop_
_entity_poly.entity_id
_entity_poly.type
_entity_poly.pdbx_seq_one_letter_code
_entity_poly.pdbx_strand_id
1 'polypeptide(L)'
;LRCLLDYRFHTSHFMWVDDERLICSTDVLGPMQFVWLPDGPGQIVPAAADAMPSNGHACFSPDGRWLVTDAFYERDGERVGELMLVRLADQHKVTLGRFTHDPQFVGDIRCDLHPRWRPDGRAVTFDSVHEGSRQVYIAEVGDVVG
;
A
#
# COMPACT_ATOMS: atom_id res chain seq x y z
N LEU A 1 -9.41 20.58 14.87
CA LEU A 1 -8.78 19.24 14.96
C LEU A 1 -9.86 18.23 15.32
N ARG A 2 -10.05 17.18 14.53
CA ARG A 2 -11.03 16.09 14.77
C ARG A 2 -10.31 14.74 14.64
N CYS A 3 -10.66 13.80 15.50
CA CYS A 3 -10.19 12.41 15.44
C CYS A 3 -11.19 11.57 14.62
N LEU A 4 -10.72 10.86 13.57
CA LEU A 4 -11.56 9.96 12.76
C LEU A 4 -11.51 8.50 13.25
N LEU A 5 -10.35 8.07 13.74
CA LEU A 5 -10.11 6.77 14.36
C LEU A 5 -9.27 6.98 15.61
N ASP A 6 -9.76 6.53 16.76
CA ASP A 6 -9.04 6.65 18.02
C ASP A 6 -8.08 5.48 18.28
N TYR A 7 -7.27 5.62 19.33
CA TYR A 7 -6.18 4.71 19.67
C TYR A 7 -6.59 3.26 20.00
N ARG A 8 -7.89 2.98 20.15
CA ARG A 8 -8.37 1.60 20.38
C ARG A 8 -8.20 0.71 19.16
N PHE A 9 -8.00 1.31 17.99
CA PHE A 9 -7.75 0.62 16.73
C PHE A 9 -6.30 0.77 16.31
N HIS A 10 -5.68 -0.32 15.88
CA HIS A 10 -4.42 -0.22 15.14
C HIS A 10 -4.73 0.45 13.82
N THR A 11 -4.09 1.59 13.58
CA THR A 11 -4.34 2.43 12.42
C THR A 11 -3.00 2.84 11.84
N SER A 12 -2.81 2.57 10.56
CA SER A 12 -1.61 2.92 9.81
C SER A 12 -1.96 3.18 8.36
N HIS A 13 -1.08 3.85 7.63
CA HIS A 13 -1.14 4.01 6.17
C HIS A 13 -2.51 4.46 5.64
N PHE A 14 -2.70 5.76 5.59
CA PHE A 14 -3.92 6.38 5.11
C PHE A 14 -3.60 7.45 4.07
N MET A 15 -4.50 7.60 3.11
CA MET A 15 -4.48 8.72 2.18
C MET A 15 -5.90 9.15 1.81
N TRP A 16 -6.03 10.42 1.47
CA TRP A 16 -7.22 10.95 0.82
C TRP A 16 -7.41 10.30 -0.54
N VAL A 17 -8.65 9.92 -0.82
CA VAL A 17 -9.06 9.41 -2.14
C VAL A 17 -9.81 10.50 -2.89
N ASP A 18 -10.63 11.25 -2.17
CA ASP A 18 -11.37 12.43 -2.62
C ASP A 18 -11.67 13.33 -1.40
N ASP A 19 -12.49 14.35 -1.59
CA ASP A 19 -12.83 15.32 -0.54
C ASP A 19 -13.70 14.75 0.60
N GLU A 20 -14.20 13.51 0.47
CA GLU A 20 -15.17 12.92 1.39
C GLU A 20 -14.67 11.64 2.08
N ARG A 21 -13.63 10.97 1.54
CA ARG A 21 -13.13 9.72 2.13
C ARG A 21 -11.63 9.50 1.99
N LEU A 22 -11.12 8.71 2.94
CA LEU A 22 -9.79 8.14 2.94
C LEU A 22 -9.87 6.64 2.66
N ILE A 23 -8.76 6.08 2.17
CA ILE A 23 -8.45 4.67 2.35
C ILE A 23 -7.46 4.56 3.51
N CYS A 24 -7.65 3.57 4.39
CA CYS A 24 -6.85 3.43 5.61
C CYS A 24 -6.64 1.94 5.93
N SER A 25 -5.44 1.55 6.35
CA SER A 25 -5.23 0.22 6.94
C SER A 25 -5.55 0.25 8.44
N THR A 26 -6.54 -0.52 8.88
CA THR A 26 -6.95 -0.58 10.28
C THR A 26 -7.68 -1.87 10.64
N ASP A 27 -7.72 -2.19 11.93
CA ASP A 27 -8.48 -3.31 12.51
C ASP A 27 -9.87 -2.91 13.04
N VAL A 28 -10.39 -1.73 12.69
CA VAL A 28 -11.69 -1.22 13.16
C VAL A 28 -12.89 -2.15 12.89
N LEU A 29 -12.78 -3.03 11.88
CA LEU A 29 -13.80 -4.02 11.53
C LEU A 29 -13.48 -5.45 12.05
N GLY A 30 -12.47 -5.60 12.91
CA GLY A 30 -12.01 -6.88 13.48
C GLY A 30 -10.60 -7.24 13.04
N PRO A 31 -10.38 -7.70 11.79
CA PRO A 31 -9.04 -7.96 11.28
C PRO A 31 -8.42 -6.71 10.64
N MET A 32 -7.09 -6.63 10.69
CA MET A 32 -6.31 -5.59 9.99
C MET A 32 -6.53 -5.70 8.48
N GLN A 33 -7.06 -4.64 7.87
CA GLN A 33 -7.36 -4.58 6.43
C GLN A 33 -7.43 -3.13 5.95
N PHE A 34 -7.46 -2.91 4.64
CA PHE A 34 -7.83 -1.61 4.09
C PHE A 34 -9.34 -1.38 4.15
N VAL A 35 -9.73 -0.20 4.62
CA VAL A 35 -11.13 0.25 4.70
C VAL A 35 -11.32 1.58 3.99
N TRP A 36 -12.54 1.80 3.49
CA TRP A 36 -13.03 3.13 3.15
C TRP A 36 -13.46 3.83 4.44
N LEU A 37 -12.78 4.95 4.76
CA LEU A 37 -13.02 5.76 5.95
C LEU A 37 -13.64 7.10 5.54
N PRO A 38 -14.93 7.37 5.84
CA PRO A 38 -15.56 8.65 5.52
C PRO A 38 -15.07 9.78 6.44
N ASP A 39 -14.91 10.99 5.91
CA ASP A 39 -14.64 12.22 6.67
C ASP A 39 -15.95 12.83 7.22
N GLY A 40 -16.79 12.05 7.88
CA GLY A 40 -18.13 12.52 8.24
C GLY A 40 -19.10 11.41 8.58
N PRO A 41 -20.42 11.67 8.51
CA PRO A 41 -21.43 10.63 8.58
C PRO A 41 -21.20 9.58 7.49
N GLY A 42 -21.17 8.31 7.86
CA GLY A 42 -20.96 7.23 6.91
C GLY A 42 -20.58 5.94 7.64
N GLN A 43 -20.61 4.83 6.90
CA GLN A 43 -20.15 3.55 7.41
C GLN A 43 -18.72 3.30 6.96
N ILE A 44 -17.90 2.78 7.87
CA ILE A 44 -16.60 2.22 7.52
C ILE A 44 -16.85 0.85 6.90
N VAL A 45 -16.34 0.62 5.70
CA VAL A 45 -16.53 -0.63 4.96
C VAL A 45 -15.18 -1.10 4.38
N PRO A 46 -14.99 -2.40 4.14
CA PRO A 46 -13.77 -2.91 3.50
C PRO A 46 -13.51 -2.26 2.14
N ALA A 47 -12.25 -1.91 1.85
CA ALA A 47 -11.86 -1.28 0.58
C ALA A 47 -11.62 -2.30 -0.54
N ALA A 48 -11.13 -3.48 -0.17
CA ALA A 48 -10.98 -4.64 -1.02
C ALA A 48 -11.02 -5.89 -0.14
N ALA A 49 -11.60 -6.98 -0.63
CA ALA A 49 -11.61 -8.24 0.10
C ALA A 49 -10.25 -8.95 -0.09
N ASP A 50 -10.08 -9.61 -1.23
CA ASP A 50 -8.96 -10.55 -1.45
C ASP A 50 -7.80 -9.96 -2.27
N ALA A 51 -8.03 -8.83 -2.96
CA ALA A 51 -7.03 -8.27 -3.88
C ALA A 51 -5.95 -7.44 -3.18
N MET A 52 -6.21 -6.97 -1.96
CA MET A 52 -5.29 -6.15 -1.17
C MET A 52 -4.66 -6.97 -0.03
N PRO A 53 -3.41 -6.66 0.36
CA PRO A 53 -2.86 -7.17 1.60
C PRO A 53 -3.59 -6.59 2.82
N SER A 54 -3.39 -7.18 3.99
CA SER A 54 -3.95 -6.68 5.25
C SER A 54 -3.40 -5.30 5.65
N ASN A 55 -2.19 -4.96 5.19
CA ASN A 55 -1.55 -3.68 5.42
C ASN A 55 -0.61 -3.33 4.27
N GLY A 56 -0.32 -2.04 4.08
CA GLY A 56 0.62 -1.55 3.09
C GLY A 56 0.49 -0.05 2.84
N HIS A 57 1.42 0.48 2.07
CA HIS A 57 1.50 1.88 1.69
C HIS A 57 0.73 2.13 0.40
N ALA A 58 -0.56 2.40 0.55
CA ALA A 58 -1.47 2.66 -0.55
C ALA A 58 -1.23 4.04 -1.21
N CYS A 59 -1.16 4.06 -2.54
CA CYS A 59 -1.16 5.29 -3.33
C CYS A 59 -1.94 5.11 -4.65
N PHE A 60 -2.96 5.96 -4.89
CA PHE A 60 -3.71 5.93 -6.15
C PHE A 60 -2.92 6.51 -7.32
N SER A 61 -3.14 5.95 -8.50
CA SER A 61 -2.71 6.52 -9.78
C SER A 61 -3.37 7.88 -9.99
N PRO A 62 -2.77 8.75 -10.82
CA PRO A 62 -3.34 10.08 -11.10
C PRO A 62 -4.77 10.06 -11.65
N ASP A 63 -5.16 8.99 -12.35
CA ASP A 63 -6.51 8.79 -12.88
C ASP A 63 -7.46 8.05 -11.92
N GLY A 64 -6.97 7.68 -10.72
CA GLY A 64 -7.73 6.97 -9.69
C GLY A 64 -8.09 5.52 -10.01
N ARG A 65 -7.69 4.97 -11.17
CA ARG A 65 -8.08 3.61 -11.60
C ARG A 65 -7.28 2.51 -10.92
N TRP A 66 -6.02 2.79 -10.60
CA TRP A 66 -5.10 1.82 -10.01
C TRP A 66 -4.60 2.31 -8.66
N LEU A 67 -4.40 1.38 -7.74
CA LEU A 67 -3.71 1.60 -6.48
C LEU A 67 -2.37 0.87 -6.54
N VAL A 68 -1.27 1.54 -6.21
CA VAL A 68 -0.02 0.85 -5.88
C VAL A 68 0.02 0.64 -4.36
N THR A 69 0.45 -0.55 -3.94
CA THR A 69 0.71 -0.86 -2.53
C THR A 69 1.85 -1.85 -2.43
N ASP A 70 2.37 -1.99 -1.22
CA ASP A 70 3.30 -3.04 -0.84
C ASP A 70 2.68 -4.01 0.18
N ALA A 71 3.33 -5.16 0.35
CA ALA A 71 3.08 -6.12 1.41
C ALA A 71 4.41 -6.75 1.85
N PHE A 72 4.48 -7.21 3.09
CA PHE A 72 5.64 -7.93 3.60
C PHE A 72 5.24 -9.28 4.18
N TYR A 73 6.02 -10.30 3.86
CA TYR A 73 5.87 -11.64 4.40
C TYR A 73 7.23 -12.32 4.54
N GLU A 74 7.28 -13.42 5.30
CA GLU A 74 8.48 -14.24 5.42
C GLU A 74 8.47 -15.37 4.40
N ARG A 75 9.62 -15.62 3.77
CA ARG A 75 9.85 -16.76 2.87
C ARG A 75 11.26 -17.28 3.09
N ASP A 76 11.38 -18.56 3.43
CA ASP A 76 12.67 -19.22 3.67
C ASP A 76 13.53 -18.52 4.75
N GLY A 77 12.88 -17.92 5.76
CA GLY A 77 13.54 -17.17 6.85
C GLY A 77 13.89 -15.72 6.51
N GLU A 78 13.58 -15.27 5.29
CA GLU A 78 13.90 -13.93 4.80
C GLU A 78 12.63 -13.07 4.68
N ARG A 79 12.74 -11.78 5.00
CA ARG A 79 11.65 -10.82 4.80
C ARG A 79 11.58 -10.44 3.32
N VAL A 80 10.42 -10.60 2.70
CA VAL A 80 10.18 -10.28 1.29
C VAL A 80 9.16 -9.15 1.18
N GLY A 81 9.52 -8.09 0.47
CA GLY A 81 8.59 -7.03 0.06
C GLY A 81 7.99 -7.36 -1.30
N GLU A 82 6.67 -7.41 -1.41
CA GLU A 82 5.95 -7.52 -2.68
C GLU A 82 5.38 -6.16 -3.07
N LEU A 83 5.75 -5.67 -4.25
CA LEU A 83 5.17 -4.48 -4.86
C LEU A 83 4.05 -4.89 -5.82
N MET A 84 2.89 -4.26 -5.73
CA MET A 84 1.75 -4.62 -6.57
C MET A 84 0.87 -3.43 -6.96
N LEU A 85 0.22 -3.56 -8.12
CA LEU A 85 -0.91 -2.75 -8.52
C LEU A 85 -2.21 -3.49 -8.23
N VAL A 86 -3.22 -2.77 -7.78
CA VAL A 86 -4.56 -3.29 -7.54
C VAL A 86 -5.58 -2.33 -8.14
N ARG A 87 -6.45 -2.85 -9.00
CA ARG A 87 -7.64 -2.14 -9.46
C ARG A 87 -8.82 -2.61 -8.64
N LEU A 88 -9.32 -1.72 -7.79
CA LEU A 88 -10.37 -2.07 -6.81
C LEU A 88 -11.72 -2.38 -7.47
N ALA A 89 -12.00 -1.78 -8.64
CA ALA A 89 -13.28 -1.93 -9.34
C ALA A 89 -13.59 -3.38 -9.73
N ASP A 90 -12.56 -4.17 -10.08
CA ASP A 90 -12.68 -5.57 -10.50
C ASP A 90 -11.77 -6.51 -9.71
N GLN A 91 -11.19 -6.04 -8.60
CA GLN A 91 -10.28 -6.79 -7.73
C GLN A 91 -9.05 -7.36 -8.49
N HIS A 92 -8.64 -6.70 -9.58
CA HIS A 92 -7.51 -7.15 -10.38
C HIS A 92 -6.18 -6.74 -9.74
N LYS A 93 -5.38 -7.73 -9.35
CA LYS A 93 -4.02 -7.55 -8.81
C LYS A 93 -2.96 -7.89 -9.86
N VAL A 94 -1.94 -7.06 -9.97
CA VAL A 94 -0.72 -7.30 -10.76
C VAL A 94 0.49 -7.14 -9.85
N THR A 95 1.27 -8.20 -9.63
CA THR A 95 2.56 -8.09 -8.92
C THR A 95 3.60 -7.47 -9.85
N LEU A 96 4.20 -6.35 -9.42
CA LEU A 96 5.29 -5.68 -10.15
C LEU A 96 6.67 -6.27 -9.80
N GLY A 97 6.84 -6.76 -8.58
CA GLY A 97 8.10 -7.33 -8.15
C GLY A 97 8.05 -7.89 -6.73
N ARG A 98 9.03 -8.75 -6.42
CA ARG A 98 9.29 -9.28 -5.09
C ARG A 98 10.76 -9.09 -4.77
N PHE A 99 11.03 -8.47 -3.63
CA PHE A 99 12.36 -8.01 -3.26
C PHE A 99 12.71 -8.62 -1.91
N THR A 100 13.72 -9.50 -1.89
CA THR A 100 14.24 -10.04 -0.62
C THR A 100 15.00 -8.94 0.10
N HIS A 101 14.66 -8.70 1.36
CA HIS A 101 15.35 -7.73 2.19
C HIS A 101 16.61 -8.35 2.76
N ASP A 102 17.73 -7.65 2.65
CA ASP A 102 18.93 -8.03 3.38
C ASP A 102 18.62 -8.02 4.91
N PRO A 103 18.89 -9.12 5.64
CA PRO A 103 18.61 -9.28 7.06
C PRO A 103 19.19 -8.19 7.97
N GLN A 104 20.20 -7.43 7.52
CA GLN A 104 20.75 -6.34 8.31
C GLN A 104 19.77 -5.16 8.48
N PHE A 105 18.79 -4.99 7.58
CA PHE A 105 17.83 -3.87 7.62
C PHE A 105 16.60 -4.19 8.46
N VAL A 106 16.75 -4.14 9.78
CA VAL A 106 15.72 -4.43 10.78
C VAL A 106 15.52 -3.26 11.76
N GLY A 107 14.46 -3.32 12.58
CA GLY A 107 14.18 -2.32 13.61
C GLY A 107 13.97 -0.92 13.01
N ASP A 108 14.72 0.05 13.50
CA ASP A 108 14.62 1.46 13.09
C ASP A 108 15.20 1.73 11.69
N ILE A 109 16.09 0.86 11.20
CA ILE A 109 16.70 0.97 9.87
C ILE A 109 16.00 0.08 8.83
N ARG A 110 14.86 -0.54 9.20
CA ARG A 110 14.07 -1.32 8.26
C ARG A 110 13.65 -0.46 7.07
N CYS A 111 13.48 -1.14 5.94
CA CYS A 111 13.02 -0.51 4.72
C CYS A 111 11.62 -1.05 4.39
N ASP A 112 10.63 -0.17 4.30
CA ASP A 112 9.35 -0.47 3.66
C ASP A 112 9.40 0.05 2.22
N LEU A 113 8.59 -0.49 1.30
CA LEU A 113 8.75 -0.13 -0.12
C LEU A 113 8.21 1.28 -0.43
N HIS A 114 7.26 1.79 0.36
CA HIS A 114 6.70 3.16 0.23
C HIS A 114 6.43 3.59 -1.22
N PRO A 115 5.69 2.81 -2.04
CA PRO A 115 5.57 3.12 -3.44
C PRO A 115 4.77 4.39 -3.71
N ARG A 116 5.16 5.14 -4.74
CA ARG A 116 4.51 6.40 -5.16
C ARG A 116 4.40 6.47 -6.67
N TRP A 117 3.28 6.98 -7.16
CA TRP A 117 3.08 7.18 -8.59
C TRP A 117 3.88 8.36 -9.14
N ARG A 118 4.41 8.17 -10.35
CA ARG A 118 4.82 9.29 -11.20
C ARG A 118 3.56 10.08 -11.61
N PRO A 119 3.58 11.43 -11.63
CA PRO A 119 2.40 12.23 -11.95
C PRO A 119 1.77 11.97 -13.34
N ASP A 120 2.53 11.40 -14.28
CA ASP A 120 2.03 11.02 -15.61
C ASP A 120 1.33 9.65 -15.64
N GLY A 121 1.31 8.91 -14.52
CA GLY A 121 0.67 7.60 -14.39
C GLY A 121 1.41 6.46 -15.06
N ARG A 122 2.63 6.66 -15.56
CA ARG A 122 3.35 5.65 -16.36
C ARG A 122 4.40 4.84 -15.59
N ALA A 123 4.73 5.26 -14.38
CA ALA A 123 5.68 4.57 -13.51
C ALA A 123 5.34 4.74 -12.03
N VAL A 124 5.94 3.89 -11.20
CA VAL A 124 5.94 4.00 -9.74
C VAL A 124 7.38 3.97 -9.21
N THR A 125 7.67 4.80 -8.21
CA THR A 125 8.94 4.74 -7.45
C THR A 125 8.73 3.93 -6.17
N PHE A 126 9.76 3.27 -5.67
CA PHE A 126 9.74 2.56 -4.38
C PHE A 126 11.13 2.47 -3.75
N ASP A 127 11.20 2.39 -2.42
CA ASP A 127 12.42 2.14 -1.67
C ASP A 127 12.73 0.62 -1.67
N SER A 128 14.00 0.24 -1.72
CA SER A 128 14.38 -1.15 -1.44
C SER A 128 15.84 -1.29 -1.00
N VAL A 129 16.13 -2.40 -0.33
CA VAL A 129 17.47 -2.79 0.17
C VAL A 129 17.97 -4.10 -0.44
N HIS A 130 17.30 -4.62 -1.47
CA HIS A 130 17.57 -5.94 -2.04
C HIS A 130 18.96 -6.09 -2.69
N GLU A 131 19.67 -4.98 -2.92
CA GLU A 131 21.05 -4.96 -3.41
C GLU A 131 22.08 -4.60 -2.31
N GLY A 132 21.73 -4.81 -1.03
CA GLY A 132 22.64 -4.66 0.11
C GLY A 132 22.78 -3.24 0.67
N SER A 133 22.14 -2.25 0.05
CA SER A 133 22.02 -0.88 0.57
C SER A 133 20.64 -0.29 0.28
N ARG A 134 20.17 0.65 1.09
CA ARG A 134 18.90 1.35 0.82
C ARG A 134 19.02 2.25 -0.41
N GLN A 135 18.18 2.01 -1.40
CA GLN A 135 18.13 2.73 -2.66
C GLN A 135 16.67 3.03 -3.06
N VAL A 136 16.49 3.88 -4.07
CA VAL A 136 15.20 4.21 -4.68
C VAL A 136 15.17 3.67 -6.09
N TYR A 137 14.10 2.95 -6.41
CA TYR A 137 13.91 2.27 -7.69
C TYR A 137 12.68 2.81 -8.41
N ILE A 138 12.61 2.56 -9.72
CA ILE A 138 11.46 2.87 -10.56
C ILE A 138 10.99 1.61 -11.29
N ALA A 139 9.68 1.40 -11.34
CA ALA A 139 9.03 0.40 -12.17
C ALA A 139 8.13 1.10 -13.19
N GLU A 140 8.40 0.89 -14.47
CA GLU A 140 7.52 1.35 -15.55
C GLU A 140 6.28 0.44 -15.60
N VAL A 141 5.09 1.04 -15.68
CA VAL A 141 3.81 0.32 -15.61
C VAL A 141 2.86 0.68 -16.75
N GLY A 142 3.31 1.48 -17.72
CA GLY A 142 2.49 1.93 -18.85
C GLY A 142 1.79 0.79 -19.60
N ASP A 143 2.46 -0.35 -19.78
CA ASP A 143 1.89 -1.52 -20.47
C ASP A 143 0.85 -2.27 -19.63
N VAL A 144 0.79 -2.04 -18.32
CA VAL A 144 -0.16 -2.65 -17.40
C VAL A 144 -1.42 -1.79 -17.24
N VAL A 145 -1.24 -0.47 -17.23
CA VAL A 145 -2.31 0.48 -16.89
C VAL A 145 -2.98 1.17 -18.08
N GLY A 146 -2.42 0.97 -19.28
CA GLY A 146 -2.95 1.46 -20.55
C GLY A 146 -4.36 1.00 -20.87
#